data_AF-A0A7G8DLE1-F1
#
_entry.id   AF-A0A7G8DLE1-F1
#
_cell.length_a   1.000
_cell.length_b   1.000
_cell.length_c   1.000
_cell.angle_alpha   90.00
_cell.angle_beta   90.00
_cell.angle_gamma   90.00
#
_symmetry.space_group_name_H-M   'P 1'
#
loop_
_entity.id
_entity.type
_entity.pdbx_description
1 polymer ?
#
loop_
_entity_poly.entity_id
_entity_poly.type
_entity_poly.pdbx_seq_one_letter_code
_entity_poly.pdbx_strand_id
1 'polypeptide(L)' 'MSVEGSLNGQPLHLKAASDVRVAERVASHLRRRIQEDDWRPYKSKEEALLAWSRLGGIRLQVMQALGLLKATDSESMGER' A
#
# COMPACT_ATOMS: atom_id res chain seq x y z
N MET A 1 17.78 -7.52 10.88
CA MET A 1 17.40 -8.57 9.90
C MET A 1 16.17 -8.05 9.17
N SER A 2 16.29 -7.72 7.88
CA SER A 2 15.14 -7.35 7.07
C SER A 2 14.28 -8.61 6.88
N VAL A 3 13.00 -8.53 7.18
CA VAL A 3 12.09 -9.66 6.96
C VAL A 3 11.53 -9.53 5.56
N GLU A 4 11.77 -10.54 4.73
CA GLU A 4 11.20 -10.59 3.39
C GLU A 4 9.69 -10.83 3.51
N GLY A 5 8.92 -9.79 3.23
CA GLY A 5 7.47 -9.88 3.02
C GLY A 5 7.17 -9.56 1.57
N SER A 6 6.24 -10.31 0.95
CA SER A 6 5.73 -9.98 -0.37
C SER A 6 4.20 -10.03 -0.36
N LEU A 7 3.58 -9.15 -1.14
CA LEU A 7 2.14 -9.12 -1.34
C LEU A 7 1.87 -9.02 -2.83
N ASN A 8 1.05 -9.94 -3.37
CA ASN A 8 0.79 -10.03 -4.82
C ASN A 8 2.07 -10.07 -5.69
N GLY A 9 3.13 -10.72 -5.19
CA GLY A 9 4.42 -10.76 -5.90
C GLY A 9 5.21 -9.44 -5.88
N GLN A 10 4.74 -8.42 -5.17
CA GLN A 10 5.48 -7.18 -4.94
C GLN A 10 6.22 -7.25 -3.60
N PRO A 11 7.52 -6.94 -3.55
CA PRO A 11 8.28 -6.94 -2.30
C PRO A 11 7.83 -5.79 -1.39
N LEU A 12 7.79 -6.07 -0.09
CA LEU A 12 7.52 -5.09 0.96
C LEU A 12 8.79 -4.86 1.78
N HIS A 13 9.14 -3.59 1.98
CA HIS A 13 10.21 -3.17 2.88
C HIS A 13 9.71 -3.15 4.33
N LEU A 14 9.88 -4.28 4.99
CA LEU A 14 9.45 -4.52 6.37
C LEU A 14 10.64 -4.49 7.35
N LYS A 15 10.45 -3.88 8.52
CA LYS A 15 11.51 -3.69 9.53
C LYS A 15 11.50 -4.78 10.59
N ALA A 16 10.37 -5.42 10.82
CA ALA A 16 10.19 -6.50 11.79
C ALA A 16 9.23 -7.58 11.27
N ALA A 17 9.33 -8.79 11.84
CA ALA A 17 8.42 -9.89 11.49
C ALA A 17 6.94 -9.58 11.82
N SER A 18 6.69 -8.74 12.83
CA SER A 18 5.36 -8.23 13.14
C SER A 18 4.74 -7.43 11.98
N ASP A 19 5.56 -6.76 11.18
CA ASP A 19 5.11 -5.90 10.09
C ASP A 19 4.45 -6.71 8.97
N VAL A 20 4.81 -8.00 8.82
CA VAL A 20 4.16 -8.91 7.85
C VAL A 20 2.68 -9.05 8.19
N ARG A 21 2.36 -9.35 9.46
CA ARG A 21 0.97 -9.48 9.92
C ARG A 21 0.20 -8.16 9.83
N VAL A 22 0.89 -7.04 10.02
CA VAL A 22 0.31 -5.71 9.82
C VAL A 22 -0.02 -5.48 8.35
N ALA A 23 0.90 -5.80 7.44
CA ALA A 23 0.70 -5.68 6.00
C ALA A 23 -0.47 -6.54 5.51
N GLU A 24 -0.56 -7.80 5.95
CA GLU A 24 -1.68 -8.69 5.64
C GLU A 24 -3.03 -8.13 6.13
N ARG A 25 -3.07 -7.59 7.36
CA ARG A 25 -4.29 -7.00 7.92
C ARG A 25 -4.73 -5.78 7.13
N VAL A 26 -3.78 -4.91 6.77
CA VAL A 26 -4.05 -3.73 5.93
C VAL A 26 -4.53 -4.17 4.55
N ALA A 27 -3.92 -5.17 3.95
CA ALA A 27 -4.31 -5.70 2.64
C ALA A 27 -5.74 -6.26 2.66
N SER A 28 -6.07 -7.08 3.66
CA SER A 28 -7.42 -7.63 3.84
C SER A 28 -8.45 -6.52 4.06
N HIS A 29 -8.11 -5.51 4.87
CA HIS A 29 -8.99 -4.36 5.08
C HIS A 29 -9.25 -3.60 3.78
N LEU A 30 -8.21 -3.27 3.02
CA LEU A 30 -8.34 -2.54 1.75
C LEU A 30 -9.10 -3.35 0.69
N ARG A 31 -8.82 -4.65 0.55
CA ARG A 31 -9.56 -5.55 -0.35
C ARG A 31 -11.06 -5.54 -0.07
N ARG A 32 -11.44 -5.62 1.21
CA ARG A 32 -12.84 -5.53 1.62
C ARG A 32 -13.47 -4.20 1.20
N ARG A 33 -12.80 -3.07 1.43
CA ARG A 33 -13.32 -1.75 1.03
C ARG A 33 -13.47 -1.62 -0.48
N ILE A 34 -12.54 -2.17 -1.26
CA ILE A 34 -12.64 -2.21 -2.72
C ILE A 34 -13.84 -3.06 -3.16
N GLN A 35 -14.02 -4.24 -2.55
CA GLN A 35 -15.09 -5.17 -2.91
C GLN A 35 -16.47 -4.61 -2.55
N GLU A 36 -16.59 -3.94 -1.41
CA GLU A 36 -17.84 -3.32 -0.94
C GLU A 36 -18.09 -1.92 -1.52
N ASP A 37 -17.15 -1.38 -2.30
CA ASP A 37 -17.12 0.04 -2.71
C ASP A 37 -17.28 1.02 -1.52
N ASP A 38 -16.76 0.64 -0.34
CA ASP A 38 -16.91 1.40 0.90
C ASP A 38 -15.74 2.38 1.10
N TRP A 39 -15.95 3.63 0.71
CA TRP A 39 -14.93 4.68 0.80
C TRP A 39 -15.10 5.65 1.97
N ARG A 40 -16.04 5.43 2.88
CA ARG A 40 -16.31 6.37 3.98
C ARG A 40 -15.07 6.59 4.90
N PRO A 41 -14.91 7.76 5.53
CA PRO A 41 -15.77 8.94 5.44
C PRO A 41 -15.50 9.80 4.18
N TYR A 42 -14.65 9.34 3.26
CA TYR A 42 -14.32 10.08 2.05
C TYR A 42 -15.47 10.07 1.06
N LYS A 43 -15.53 11.11 0.22
CA LYS A 43 -16.58 11.29 -0.80
C LYS A 43 -16.40 10.35 -1.99
N SER A 44 -15.18 9.87 -2.24
CA SER A 44 -14.85 9.00 -3.36
C SER A 44 -13.66 8.10 -3.06
N LYS A 45 -13.48 7.07 -3.90
CA LYS A 45 -12.29 6.23 -3.92
C LYS A 45 -11.01 7.04 -4.06
N GLU A 46 -10.97 8.00 -4.97
CA GLU A 46 -9.77 8.82 -5.23
C GLU A 46 -9.37 9.65 -4.01
N GLU A 47 -10.35 10.25 -3.33
CA GLU A 47 -10.12 11.00 -2.10
C GLU A 47 -9.60 10.10 -0.98
N ALA A 48 -10.14 8.89 -0.86
CA ALA A 48 -9.68 7.89 0.09
C ALA A 48 -8.23 7.45 -0.18
N LEU A 49 -7.91 7.12 -1.43
CA LEU A 49 -6.57 6.69 -1.83
C LEU A 49 -5.55 7.82 -1.64
N LEU A 50 -5.89 9.07 -1.96
CA LEU A 50 -5.03 10.23 -1.74
C LEU A 50 -4.79 10.48 -0.24
N ALA A 51 -5.82 10.34 0.60
CA ALA A 51 -5.66 10.49 2.03
C ALA A 51 -4.80 9.38 2.64
N TRP A 52 -4.96 8.13 2.17
CA TRP A 52 -4.17 7.00 2.66
C TRP A 52 -2.73 7.01 2.19
N SER A 53 -2.45 7.49 0.98
CA SER A 53 -1.08 7.58 0.46
C SER A 53 -0.20 8.50 1.31
N ARG A 54 -0.77 9.57 1.87
CA ARG A 54 -0.08 10.52 2.77
C ARG A 54 0.38 9.90 4.09
N LEU A 55 -0.18 8.76 4.49
CA LEU A 55 0.24 8.06 5.71
C LEU A 55 1.59 7.34 5.54
N GLY A 56 1.98 7.04 4.30
CA GLY A 56 3.24 6.35 4.01
C GLY A 56 3.32 4.94 4.59
N GLY A 57 4.55 4.47 4.80
CA GLY A 57 4.87 3.21 5.50
C GLY A 57 4.23 1.96 4.87
N ILE A 58 3.89 0.99 5.73
CA ILE A 58 3.30 -0.30 5.31
C ILE A 58 2.03 -0.09 4.50
N ARG A 59 1.19 0.90 4.85
CA ARG A 59 -0.05 1.17 4.13
C ARG A 59 0.20 1.59 2.69
N LEU A 60 1.14 2.51 2.46
CA LEU A 60 1.51 2.93 1.11
C LEU A 60 2.03 1.74 0.27
N GLN A 61 2.94 0.94 0.85
CA GLN A 61 3.49 -0.23 0.15
C GLN A 61 2.39 -1.26 -0.19
N VAL A 62 1.46 -1.51 0.73
CA VAL A 62 0.30 -2.38 0.47
C VAL A 62 -0.59 -1.81 -0.65
N MET A 63 -0.83 -0.51 -0.67
CA MET A 63 -1.63 0.12 -1.73
C MET A 63 -0.97 -0.02 -3.11
N GLN A 64 0.36 0.12 -3.18
CA GLN A 64 1.13 -0.12 -4.40
C GLN A 64 1.05 -1.59 -4.83
N ALA A 65 1.23 -2.52 -3.89
CA ALA A 65 1.13 -3.96 -4.14
C ALA A 65 -0.27 -4.44 -4.55
N LEU A 66 -1.32 -3.72 -4.14
CA LEU A 66 -2.69 -3.95 -4.60
C LEU A 66 -3.02 -3.26 -5.94
N GLY A 67 -2.07 -2.52 -6.53
CA GLY A 67 -2.28 -1.78 -7.78
C GLY A 67 -3.21 -0.56 -7.63
N LEU A 68 -3.41 -0.06 -6.40
CA LEU A 68 -4.26 1.10 -6.13
C LEU A 68 -3.55 2.42 -6.41
N LEU A 69 -2.23 2.41 -6.35
CA LEU A 69 -1.37 3.54 -6.67
C LEU A 69 -0.27 3.02 -7.59
N LYS A 70 0.13 3.82 -8.57
CA LYS A 70 1.39 3.56 -9.26
C LYS A 70 2.50 3.61 -8.21
N ALA A 71 3.41 2.64 -8.23
CA ALA A 71 4.69 2.84 -7.59
C ALA A 71 5.23 4.13 -8.18
N THR A 72 5.49 5.14 -7.35
CA THR A 72 6.16 6.34 -7.83
C THR A 72 7.52 5.86 -8.30
N ASP A 73 7.69 5.73 -9.62
CA ASP A 73 8.99 5.55 -10.28
C ASP A 73 9.94 6.56 -9.64
N SER A 74 10.74 6.07 -8.70
CA SER A 74 11.86 6.81 -8.14
C SER A 74 13.09 6.58 -9.03
N GLU A 75 12.87 6.47 -10.35
CA GLU A 75 13.88 6.37 -11.41
C GLU A 75 13.60 7.40 -12.52
N SER A 76 13.32 8.64 -12.12
CA SER A 76 13.60 9.80 -12.97
C SER A 76 14.59 10.69 -12.23
N MET A 77 15.83 10.22 -12.11
CA MET A 77 16.93 11.02 -11.60
C MET A 77 18.23 10.63 -12.32
N GLY A 78 18.59 11.40 -13.36
CA GLY A 78 19.81 11.25 -14.16
C GLY A 78 19.73 10.07 -15.14
N GLU A 79 20.15 10.17 -16.39
CA GLU A 79 21.34 10.84 -16.88
C GLU A 79 21.05 11.69 -18.12
N ARG A 80 21.87 12.73 -18.25
CA ARG A 80 21.98 13.61 -19.42
C ARG A 80 22.66 12.90 -20.58
#